data_AF-A0A522ISD2-F1
#
_entry.id   AF-A0A522ISD2-F1
#
_cell.length_a   1.000
_cell.length_b   1.000
_cell.length_c   1.000
_cell.angle_alpha   90.00
_cell.angle_beta   90.00
_cell.angle_gamma   90.00
#
_symmetry.space_group_name_H-M   'P 1'
#
loop_
_entity.id
_entity.type
_entity.pdbx_description
1 polymer ?
#
loop_
_entity_poly.entity_id
_entity_poly.type
_entity_poly.pdbx_seq_one_letter_code
_entity_poly.pdbx_strand_id
1 'polypeptide(L)'
;MSLFKRSVVSEILSHAGVVFSTLLVVWLSVLLVRLLGEAANGTIGADVVFGLAAFSSITALPIILSVSLFIAVLTTVTRNFRESEMVVWFASGLSLKDWIDPVLRCAVPVALVISVLTLLASPWAYRQIEEYRQRFEQRSDLTKVTAGQFIETQDGARVFFAEEPTKPGDELGRVIARIIEPDWLSVVTAHSARVEKQPNGDRFLVLDQGRRYDLKPGHTEFRLFDFQRYGFRLESKGSASSPQTLRDIVERQIKARPTLQLFADNTNVARSQIMWRLA
;
A
#
# COMPACT_ATOMS: atom_id res chain seq x y z
N MET A 1 -3.01 -40.26 22.32
CA MET A 1 -2.96 -38.88 22.84
C MET A 1 -3.72 -38.88 24.16
N SER A 2 -3.15 -38.39 25.26
CA SER A 2 -3.89 -38.33 26.54
C SER A 2 -5.10 -37.40 26.40
N LEU A 3 -6.16 -37.66 27.17
CA LEU A 3 -7.40 -36.87 27.14
C LEU A 3 -7.13 -35.37 27.37
N PHE A 4 -6.23 -35.05 28.31
CA PHE A 4 -5.72 -33.70 28.58
C PHE A 4 -5.20 -33.01 27.32
N LYS A 5 -4.25 -33.63 26.59
CA LYS A 5 -3.64 -33.02 25.40
C LYS A 5 -4.68 -32.74 24.31
N ARG A 6 -5.64 -33.64 24.13
CA ARG A 6 -6.71 -33.47 23.14
C ARG A 6 -7.68 -32.35 23.53
N SER A 7 -8.01 -32.23 24.82
CA SER A 7 -8.85 -31.15 25.34
C SER A 7 -8.19 -29.79 25.12
N VAL A 8 -6.95 -29.63 25.57
CA VAL A 8 -6.19 -28.37 25.44
C VAL A 8 -6.01 -27.97 23.98
N VAL A 9 -5.66 -28.91 23.10
CA VAL A 9 -5.52 -28.62 21.65
C VAL A 9 -6.85 -28.16 21.06
N SER A 10 -7.95 -28.85 21.35
CA SER A 10 -9.29 -28.48 20.85
C SER A 10 -9.72 -27.09 21.34
N GLU A 11 -9.40 -26.78 22.59
CA GLU A 11 -9.74 -25.50 23.21
C GLU A 11 -8.93 -24.33 22.61
N ILE A 12 -7.61 -24.51 22.45
CA ILE A 12 -6.74 -23.53 21.78
C ILE A 12 -7.23 -23.28 20.35
N LEU A 13 -7.55 -24.34 19.59
CA LEU A 13 -8.04 -24.21 18.21
C LEU A 13 -9.38 -23.46 18.13
N SER A 14 -10.30 -23.73 19.07
CA SER A 14 -11.58 -23.02 19.16
C SER A 14 -11.36 -21.53 19.44
N HIS A 15 -10.58 -21.19 20.46
CA HIS A 15 -10.26 -19.80 20.77
C HIS A 15 -9.49 -19.10 19.64
N ALA A 16 -8.54 -19.79 19.00
CA ALA A 16 -7.79 -19.27 17.85
C ALA A 16 -8.72 -18.95 16.68
N GLY A 17 -9.68 -19.82 16.36
CA GLY A 17 -10.67 -19.57 15.32
C GLY A 17 -11.52 -18.33 15.58
N VAL A 18 -12.00 -18.16 16.82
CA VAL A 18 -12.81 -16.99 17.21
C VAL A 18 -11.98 -15.69 17.11
N VAL A 19 -10.77 -15.68 17.69
CA VAL A 19 -9.90 -14.50 17.65
C VAL A 19 -9.47 -14.19 16.22
N PHE A 20 -9.09 -15.20 15.44
CA PHE A 20 -8.72 -15.06 14.03
C PHE A 20 -9.86 -14.43 13.22
N SER A 21 -11.07 -14.97 13.32
CA SER A 21 -12.24 -14.44 12.62
C SER A 21 -12.51 -12.98 13.01
N THR A 22 -12.39 -12.66 14.31
CA THR A 22 -12.61 -11.31 14.82
C THR A 22 -11.58 -10.33 14.26
N LEU A 23 -10.28 -10.68 14.33
CA LEU A 23 -9.20 -9.86 13.80
C LEU A 23 -9.28 -9.71 12.28
N LEU A 24 -9.69 -10.75 11.57
CA LEU A 24 -9.88 -10.71 10.12
C LEU A 24 -11.01 -9.74 9.73
N VAL A 25 -12.14 -9.77 10.44
CA VAL A 25 -13.26 -8.84 10.21
C VAL A 25 -12.83 -7.40 10.50
N VAL A 26 -12.12 -7.15 11.61
CA VAL A 26 -11.59 -5.82 11.94
C VAL A 26 -10.63 -5.33 10.84
N TRP A 27 -9.71 -6.20 10.40
CA TRP A 27 -8.77 -5.88 9.33
C TRP A 27 -9.49 -5.53 8.03
N LEU A 28 -10.44 -6.36 7.59
CA LEU A 28 -11.21 -6.14 6.37
C LEU A 28 -12.01 -4.83 6.44
N SER A 29 -12.60 -4.51 7.59
CA SER A 29 -13.34 -3.26 7.80
C SER A 29 -12.43 -2.04 7.63
N VAL A 30 -11.29 -2.02 8.33
CA VAL A 30 -10.30 -0.93 8.23
C VAL A 30 -9.77 -0.80 6.80
N LEU A 31 -9.45 -1.93 6.17
CA LEU A 31 -8.96 -1.99 4.80
C LEU A 31 -9.98 -1.44 3.80
N LEU A 32 -11.25 -1.81 3.93
CA LEU A 32 -12.31 -1.35 3.05
C LEU A 32 -12.50 0.16 3.17
N VAL A 33 -12.57 0.69 4.40
CA VAL A 33 -12.68 2.15 4.63
C VAL A 33 -11.49 2.88 4.02
N ARG A 34 -10.27 2.35 4.19
CA ARG A 34 -9.06 2.93 3.61
C ARG A 34 -9.11 2.93 2.08
N LEU A 35 -9.45 1.81 1.45
CA LEU A 35 -9.48 1.69 -0.01
C LEU A 35 -10.59 2.52 -0.64
N LEU A 36 -11.75 2.62 0.01
CA LEU A 36 -12.83 3.52 -0.42
C LEU A 36 -12.42 4.99 -0.29
N GLY A 37 -11.69 5.36 0.76
CA GLY A 37 -11.09 6.70 0.89
C GLY A 37 -10.07 7.00 -0.22
N GLU A 38 -9.21 6.03 -0.54
CA GLU A 38 -8.27 6.12 -1.67
C GLU A 38 -9.02 6.26 -3.01
N ALA A 39 -10.15 5.56 -3.18
CA ALA A 39 -10.99 5.67 -4.37
C ALA A 39 -11.75 7.00 -4.47
N ALA A 40 -12.29 7.50 -3.36
CA ALA A 40 -12.96 8.81 -3.30
C ALA A 40 -12.02 9.97 -3.63
N ASN A 41 -10.74 9.84 -3.27
CA ASN A 41 -9.68 10.78 -3.62
C ASN A 41 -9.15 10.61 -5.05
N GLY A 42 -9.73 9.71 -5.87
CA GLY A 42 -9.32 9.47 -7.25
C GLY A 42 -7.93 8.81 -7.39
N THR A 43 -7.37 8.27 -6.31
CA THR A 43 -6.06 7.60 -6.34
C THR A 43 -6.14 6.16 -6.83
N ILE A 44 -7.30 5.52 -6.69
CA ILE A 44 -7.60 4.14 -7.13
C ILE A 44 -8.99 4.09 -7.76
N GLY A 45 -9.17 3.25 -8.79
CA GLY A 45 -10.48 3.01 -9.40
C GLY A 45 -11.32 2.06 -8.55
N ALA A 46 -12.63 2.30 -8.47
CA ALA A 46 -13.55 1.43 -7.73
C ALA A 46 -13.53 -0.04 -8.23
N ASP A 47 -13.19 -0.25 -9.51
CA ASP A 47 -13.00 -1.55 -10.15
C ASP A 47 -11.81 -2.33 -9.59
N VAL A 48 -10.81 -1.64 -9.04
CA VAL A 48 -9.56 -2.25 -8.54
C VAL A 48 -9.60 -2.54 -7.04
N VAL A 49 -10.52 -1.92 -6.30
CA VAL A 49 -10.61 -1.98 -4.82
C VAL A 49 -10.71 -3.41 -4.31
N PHE A 50 -11.60 -4.23 -4.87
CA PHE A 50 -11.78 -5.62 -4.43
C PHE A 50 -10.53 -6.47 -4.64
N GLY A 51 -9.84 -6.32 -5.78
CA GLY A 51 -8.60 -7.03 -6.06
C GLY A 51 -7.50 -6.64 -5.06
N LEU A 52 -7.34 -5.33 -4.82
CA LEU A 52 -6.37 -4.83 -3.85
C LEU A 52 -6.68 -5.27 -2.43
N ALA A 53 -7.97 -5.32 -2.06
CA ALA A 53 -8.42 -5.79 -0.76
C ALA A 53 -8.04 -7.27 -0.55
N ALA A 54 -8.24 -8.11 -1.57
CA ALA A 54 -7.89 -9.53 -1.52
C ALA A 54 -6.38 -9.74 -1.32
N PHE A 55 -5.55 -9.08 -2.14
CA PHE A 55 -4.09 -9.20 -1.99
C PHE A 55 -3.60 -8.61 -0.67
N SER A 56 -4.14 -7.48 -0.23
CA SER A 56 -3.75 -6.88 1.05
C SER A 56 -4.14 -7.77 2.23
N SER A 57 -5.24 -8.52 2.13
CA SER A 57 -5.64 -9.49 3.14
C SER A 57 -4.62 -10.63 3.24
N ILE A 58 -4.10 -11.12 2.11
CA ILE A 58 -3.03 -12.14 2.09
C ILE A 58 -1.79 -11.65 2.86
N THR A 59 -1.39 -10.40 2.65
CA THR A 59 -0.21 -9.84 3.34
C THR A 59 -0.40 -9.67 4.86
N ALA A 60 -1.65 -9.60 5.34
CA ALA A 60 -1.97 -9.44 6.76
C ALA A 60 -2.12 -10.77 7.50
N LEU A 61 -2.42 -11.86 6.79
CA LEU A 61 -2.64 -13.19 7.38
C LEU A 61 -1.50 -13.66 8.30
N PRO A 62 -0.20 -13.50 7.99
CA PRO A 62 0.89 -13.88 8.89
C PRO A 62 0.77 -13.25 10.28
N ILE A 63 0.48 -11.95 10.33
CA ILE A 63 0.37 -11.17 11.57
C ILE A 63 -0.92 -11.55 12.32
N ILE A 64 -2.04 -11.69 11.59
CA ILE A 64 -3.31 -12.07 12.19
C ILE A 64 -3.22 -13.48 12.81
N LEU A 65 -2.60 -14.42 12.11
CA LEU A 65 -2.41 -15.80 12.59
C LEU A 65 -1.53 -15.82 13.86
N SER A 66 -0.39 -15.13 13.86
CA SER A 66 0.52 -15.12 15.02
C SER A 66 -0.14 -14.51 16.25
N VAL A 67 -0.81 -13.37 16.10
CA VAL A 67 -1.55 -12.71 17.19
C VAL A 67 -2.73 -13.56 17.66
N SER A 68 -3.49 -14.16 16.74
CA SER A 68 -4.63 -15.01 17.10
C SER A 68 -4.23 -16.23 17.91
N LEU A 69 -3.12 -16.89 17.53
CA LEU A 69 -2.60 -18.04 18.26
C LEU A 69 -2.10 -17.62 19.65
N PHE A 70 -1.37 -16.50 19.74
CA PHE A 70 -0.89 -15.98 21.01
C PHE A 70 -2.05 -15.71 21.98
N ILE A 71 -3.06 -14.97 21.53
CA ILE A 71 -4.25 -14.67 22.35
C ILE A 71 -4.99 -15.96 22.71
N ALA A 72 -5.15 -16.89 21.78
CA ALA A 72 -5.85 -18.15 22.04
C ALA A 72 -5.17 -18.98 23.13
N VAL A 73 -3.85 -19.12 23.07
CA VAL A 73 -3.07 -19.82 24.10
C VAL A 73 -3.21 -19.10 25.44
N LEU A 74 -3.05 -17.77 25.45
CA LEU A 74 -3.18 -16.96 26.66
C LEU A 74 -4.57 -17.13 27.29
N THR A 75 -5.64 -16.96 26.51
CA THR A 75 -7.02 -17.12 26.97
C THR A 75 -7.29 -18.51 27.50
N THR A 76 -6.81 -19.55 26.82
CA THR A 76 -6.97 -20.96 27.27
C THR A 76 -6.31 -21.17 28.63
N VAL A 77 -5.07 -20.71 28.78
CA VAL A 77 -4.31 -20.84 30.04
C VAL A 77 -5.00 -20.05 31.15
N THR A 78 -5.36 -18.79 30.91
CA THR A 78 -6.06 -17.94 31.89
C THR A 78 -7.40 -18.55 32.31
N ARG A 79 -8.17 -19.12 31.38
CA ARG A 79 -9.42 -19.82 31.69
C ARG A 79 -9.17 -21.02 32.59
N ASN A 80 -8.19 -21.86 32.27
CA ASN A 80 -7.82 -23.03 33.07
C ASN A 80 -7.40 -22.68 34.51
N PHE A 81 -6.73 -21.53 34.70
CA PHE A 81 -6.43 -21.01 36.03
C PHE A 81 -7.69 -20.50 36.75
N ARG A 82 -8.57 -19.78 36.04
CA ARG A 82 -9.78 -19.19 36.63
C ARG A 82 -10.81 -20.23 37.05
N GLU A 83 -10.95 -21.31 36.28
CA GLU A 83 -11.89 -22.40 36.54
C GLU A 83 -11.31 -23.48 37.48
N SER A 84 -10.13 -23.23 38.06
CA SER A 84 -9.40 -24.17 38.92
C SER A 84 -9.05 -25.52 38.25
N GLU A 85 -9.26 -25.68 36.95
CA GLU A 85 -8.87 -26.89 36.20
C GLU A 85 -7.36 -27.13 36.28
N MET A 86 -6.57 -26.06 36.21
CA MET A 86 -5.11 -26.13 36.34
C MET A 86 -4.66 -26.73 37.67
N VAL A 87 -5.38 -26.45 38.77
CA VAL A 87 -5.09 -26.99 40.10
C VAL A 87 -5.35 -28.51 40.12
N VAL A 88 -6.43 -28.96 39.48
CA VAL A 88 -6.77 -30.39 39.36
C VAL A 88 -5.71 -31.13 38.53
N TRP A 89 -5.26 -30.53 37.43
CA TRP A 89 -4.18 -31.10 36.62
C TRP A 89 -2.88 -31.24 37.41
N PHE A 90 -2.48 -30.21 38.16
CA PHE A 90 -1.29 -30.26 39.01
C PHE A 90 -1.40 -31.28 40.15
N ALA A 91 -2.57 -31.38 40.80
CA ALA A 91 -2.82 -32.40 41.82
C ALA A 91 -2.79 -33.84 41.25
N SER A 92 -3.06 -33.99 39.95
CA SER A 92 -2.99 -35.27 39.24
C SER A 92 -1.56 -35.63 38.76
N GLY A 93 -0.55 -34.83 39.12
CA GLY A 93 0.86 -35.06 38.80
C GLY A 93 1.33 -34.49 37.46
N LEU A 94 0.49 -33.72 36.75
CA LEU A 94 0.93 -32.97 35.58
C LEU A 94 1.72 -31.74 36.03
N SER A 95 2.79 -31.42 35.31
CA SER A 95 3.60 -30.23 35.54
C SER A 95 3.25 -29.15 34.52
N LEU A 96 3.71 -27.92 34.75
CA LEU A 96 3.57 -26.83 33.77
C LEU A 96 4.28 -27.16 32.44
N LYS A 97 5.29 -28.05 32.45
CA LYS A 97 6.01 -28.47 31.23
C LYS A 97 5.13 -29.32 30.30
N ASP A 98 4.14 -30.01 30.85
CA ASP A 98 3.24 -30.87 30.06
C ASP A 98 2.29 -30.06 29.15
N TRP A 99 2.20 -28.75 29.37
CA TRP A 99 1.50 -27.80 28.50
C TRP A 99 2.30 -27.40 27.26
N ILE A 100 3.61 -27.58 27.25
CA ILE A 100 4.46 -27.20 26.11
C ILE A 100 4.13 -28.05 24.88
N ASP A 101 3.99 -29.37 25.05
CA ASP A 101 3.70 -30.30 23.96
C ASP A 101 2.36 -30.01 23.24
N PRO A 102 1.20 -29.84 23.91
CA PRO A 102 -0.05 -29.48 23.24
C PRO A 102 -0.01 -28.09 22.59
N VAL A 103 0.66 -27.10 23.20
CA VAL A 103 0.83 -25.77 22.59
C VAL A 103 1.68 -25.85 21.33
N LEU A 104 2.82 -26.56 21.36
CA LEU A 104 3.67 -26.77 20.19
C LEU A 104 2.93 -27.51 19.07
N ARG A 105 2.05 -28.45 19.41
CA ARG A 105 1.24 -29.17 18.41
C ARG A 105 0.29 -28.26 17.62
N CYS A 106 -0.18 -27.18 18.23
CA CYS A 106 -0.93 -26.12 17.54
C CYS A 106 0.00 -25.11 16.86
N ALA A 107 1.08 -24.71 17.53
CA ALA A 107 1.97 -23.67 17.06
C ALA A 107 2.81 -24.06 15.85
N VAL A 108 3.31 -25.31 15.78
CA VAL A 108 4.18 -25.76 14.69
C VAL A 108 3.45 -25.76 13.33
N PRO A 109 2.24 -26.34 13.18
CA PRO A 109 1.49 -26.23 11.93
C PRO A 109 1.17 -24.80 11.54
N VAL A 110 0.77 -23.95 12.49
CA VAL A 110 0.48 -22.54 12.23
C VAL A 110 1.74 -21.79 11.81
N ALA A 111 2.88 -22.04 12.45
CA ALA A 111 4.17 -21.47 12.09
C ALA A 111 4.59 -21.86 10.68
N LEU A 112 4.40 -23.13 10.29
CA LEU A 112 4.66 -23.58 8.91
C LEU A 112 3.79 -22.83 7.89
N VAL A 113 2.50 -22.66 8.19
CA VAL A 113 1.60 -21.87 7.33
C VAL A 113 2.07 -20.42 7.24
N ILE A 114 2.43 -19.80 8.37
CA ILE A 114 2.98 -18.44 8.42
C ILE A 114 4.28 -18.35 7.59
N SER A 115 5.20 -19.31 7.70
CA SER A 115 6.44 -19.33 6.92
C SER A 115 6.15 -19.37 5.42
N VAL A 116 5.21 -20.21 4.97
CA VAL A 116 4.80 -20.27 3.55
C VAL A 116 4.18 -18.94 3.11
N LEU A 117 3.30 -18.36 3.94
CA LEU A 117 2.67 -17.07 3.63
C LEU A 117 3.72 -15.96 3.53
N THR A 118 4.63 -15.84 4.49
CA THR A 118 5.62 -14.76 4.53
C THR A 118 6.69 -14.89 3.43
N LEU A 119 7.13 -16.11 3.11
CA LEU A 119 8.21 -16.33 2.15
C LEU A 119 7.73 -16.37 0.69
N LEU A 120 6.48 -16.77 0.42
CA LEU A 120 5.94 -16.91 -0.93
C LEU A 120 4.72 -16.02 -1.19
N ALA A 121 3.68 -16.12 -0.36
CA ALA A 121 2.41 -15.46 -0.65
C ALA A 121 2.47 -13.93 -0.49
N SER A 122 3.11 -13.44 0.57
CA SER A 122 3.28 -12.02 0.87
C SER A 122 4.09 -11.29 -0.21
N PRO A 123 5.29 -11.73 -0.63
CA PRO A 123 6.01 -11.04 -1.72
C PRO A 123 5.24 -11.05 -3.03
N TRP A 124 4.55 -12.16 -3.35
CA TRP A 124 3.68 -12.23 -4.52
C TRP A 124 2.51 -11.25 -4.43
N ALA A 125 1.83 -11.17 -3.28
CA ALA A 125 0.73 -10.26 -3.05
C ALA A 125 1.17 -8.80 -3.11
N TYR A 126 2.31 -8.44 -2.51
CA TYR A 126 2.89 -7.10 -2.65
C TYR A 126 3.20 -6.76 -4.10
N ARG A 127 3.75 -7.71 -4.88
CA ARG A 127 4.00 -7.53 -6.32
C ARG A 127 2.71 -7.23 -7.08
N GLN A 128 1.64 -7.98 -6.81
CA GLN A 128 0.35 -7.76 -7.45
C GLN A 128 -0.25 -6.42 -7.05
N ILE A 129 -0.21 -6.04 -5.78
CA ILE A 129 -0.71 -4.74 -5.30
C ILE A 129 -0.02 -3.60 -6.06
N GLU A 130 1.31 -3.64 -6.16
CA GLU A 130 2.09 -2.60 -6.81
C GLU A 130 1.86 -2.57 -8.34
N GLU A 131 1.79 -3.73 -8.98
CA GLU A 131 1.51 -3.82 -10.42
C GLU A 131 0.11 -3.29 -10.76
N TYR A 132 -0.90 -3.61 -9.94
CA TYR A 132 -2.25 -3.08 -10.11
C TYR A 132 -2.31 -1.57 -9.85
N ARG A 133 -1.62 -1.05 -8.83
CA ARG A 133 -1.51 0.40 -8.56
C ARG A 133 -0.86 1.14 -9.72
N GLN A 134 0.26 0.64 -10.25
CA GLN A 134 0.97 1.27 -11.37
C GLN A 134 0.13 1.28 -12.66
N ARG A 135 -0.58 0.18 -12.96
CA ARG A 135 -1.51 0.14 -14.09
C ARG A 135 -2.63 1.15 -13.93
N PHE A 136 -3.14 1.35 -12.71
CA PHE A 136 -4.15 2.37 -12.45
C PHE A 136 -3.57 3.77 -12.57
N GLU A 137 -2.42 4.08 -11.98
CA GLU A 137 -1.77 5.39 -12.12
C GLU A 137 -1.50 5.74 -13.59
N GLN A 138 -1.03 4.80 -14.40
CA GLN A 138 -0.78 5.06 -15.83
C GLN A 138 -2.06 5.38 -16.63
N ARG A 139 -3.20 4.80 -16.23
CA ARG A 139 -4.53 5.09 -16.78
C ARG A 139 -5.13 6.36 -16.20
N SER A 140 -4.93 6.60 -14.90
CA SER A 140 -5.53 7.69 -14.12
C SER A 140 -4.79 9.01 -14.29
N ASP A 141 -3.49 9.03 -14.58
CA ASP A 141 -2.76 10.23 -15.02
C ASP A 141 -3.35 10.81 -16.33
N LEU A 142 -4.16 10.05 -17.06
CA LEU A 142 -4.94 10.54 -18.22
C LEU A 142 -6.23 11.27 -17.80
N THR A 143 -6.61 11.20 -16.52
CA THR A 143 -7.89 11.69 -15.96
C THR A 143 -7.68 12.55 -14.71
N LYS A 144 -6.45 12.60 -14.17
CA LYS A 144 -6.16 13.11 -12.82
C LYS A 144 -6.18 14.63 -12.68
N VAL A 145 -6.39 15.39 -13.74
CA VAL A 145 -6.75 16.79 -13.54
C VAL A 145 -8.27 16.84 -13.34
N THR A 146 -8.72 16.41 -12.18
CA THR A 146 -10.13 16.55 -11.81
C THR A 146 -10.43 18.03 -11.65
N ALA A 147 -11.37 18.54 -12.44
CA ALA A 147 -11.77 19.93 -12.34
C ALA A 147 -12.28 20.27 -10.92
N GLY A 148 -11.93 21.45 -10.42
CA GLY A 148 -12.42 21.98 -9.16
C GLY A 148 -11.65 21.58 -7.89
N GLN A 149 -10.52 20.86 -8.00
CA GLN A 149 -9.66 20.53 -6.86
C GLN A 149 -8.22 21.03 -7.02
N PHE A 150 -7.60 21.38 -5.90
CA PHE A 150 -6.17 21.67 -5.84
C PHE A 150 -5.39 20.36 -5.71
N ILE A 151 -4.51 20.10 -6.67
CA ILE A 151 -3.66 18.91 -6.71
C ILE A 151 -2.25 19.30 -6.35
N GLU A 152 -1.72 18.70 -5.30
CA GLU A 152 -0.38 18.94 -4.79
C GLU A 152 0.58 17.83 -5.27
N THR A 153 1.79 18.20 -5.67
CA THR A 153 2.85 17.28 -6.11
C THR A 153 4.21 17.76 -5.60
N GLN A 154 5.14 16.83 -5.38
CA GLN A 154 6.48 17.10 -4.80
C GLN A 154 6.40 17.80 -3.43
N ASP A 155 5.64 17.21 -2.49
CA ASP A 155 5.53 17.71 -1.09
C ASP A 155 5.23 19.22 -0.98
N GLY A 156 4.32 19.72 -1.81
CA GLY A 156 3.87 21.14 -1.76
C GLY A 156 4.60 22.09 -2.68
N ALA A 157 5.69 21.64 -3.31
CA ALA A 157 6.44 22.44 -4.26
C ALA A 157 5.62 22.76 -5.53
N ARG A 158 4.69 21.88 -5.94
CA ARG A 158 3.82 22.11 -7.10
C ARG A 158 2.36 21.98 -6.72
N VAL A 159 1.55 22.99 -7.02
CA VAL A 159 0.09 22.96 -6.82
C VAL A 159 -0.60 23.32 -8.12
N PHE A 160 -1.51 22.48 -8.58
CA PHE A 160 -2.29 22.68 -9.80
C PHE A 160 -3.78 22.81 -9.46
N PHE A 161 -4.48 23.68 -10.18
CA PHE A 161 -5.92 23.83 -10.12
C PHE A 161 -6.42 24.00 -11.55
N ALA A 162 -7.47 23.25 -11.91
CA ALA A 162 -8.13 23.39 -13.20
C ALA A 162 -9.64 23.52 -13.00
N GLU A 163 -10.26 24.36 -13.81
CA GLU A 163 -11.71 24.48 -13.88
C GLU A 163 -12.30 23.50 -14.91
N GLU A 164 -13.61 23.28 -14.83
CA GLU A 164 -14.33 22.49 -15.82
C GLU A 164 -14.19 23.15 -17.21
N PRO A 165 -14.05 22.35 -18.28
CA PRO A 165 -13.92 22.89 -19.63
C PRO A 165 -15.20 23.63 -20.03
N THR A 166 -15.05 24.89 -20.43
CA THR A 166 -16.17 25.73 -20.87
C THR A 166 -16.50 25.53 -22.35
N LYS A 167 -15.61 24.91 -23.13
CA LYS A 167 -15.75 24.70 -24.58
C LYS A 167 -15.73 23.21 -24.92
N PRO A 168 -16.58 22.75 -25.88
CA PRO A 168 -16.51 21.38 -26.37
C PRO A 168 -15.21 21.15 -27.15
N GLY A 169 -14.35 20.27 -26.65
CA GLY A 169 -13.06 19.90 -27.24
C GLY A 169 -11.84 20.12 -26.33
N ASP A 170 -11.98 20.96 -25.30
CA ASP A 170 -10.97 21.12 -24.26
C ASP A 170 -11.15 20.06 -23.18
N GLU A 171 -10.07 19.43 -22.73
CA GLU A 171 -10.13 18.48 -21.60
C GLU A 171 -10.26 19.22 -20.25
N LEU A 172 -9.70 20.42 -20.17
CA LEU A 172 -9.65 21.25 -18.97
C LEU A 172 -9.87 22.72 -19.31
N GLY A 173 -10.60 23.43 -18.45
CA GLY A 173 -10.80 24.87 -18.56
C GLY A 173 -9.59 25.66 -18.08
N ARG A 174 -9.84 26.79 -17.41
CA ARG A 174 -8.77 27.66 -16.90
C ARG A 174 -7.92 26.90 -15.87
N VAL A 175 -6.61 26.96 -16.08
CA VAL A 175 -5.63 26.28 -15.22
C VAL A 175 -4.76 27.31 -14.51
N ILE A 176 -4.48 27.05 -13.23
CA ILE A 176 -3.53 27.79 -12.41
C ILE A 176 -2.55 26.78 -11.82
N ALA A 177 -1.25 27.02 -11.98
CA ALA A 177 -0.19 26.22 -11.38
C ALA A 177 0.74 27.11 -10.56
N ARG A 178 1.08 26.68 -9.36
CA ARG A 178 2.13 27.27 -8.53
C ARG A 178 3.29 26.28 -8.46
N ILE A 179 4.49 26.73 -8.77
CA ILE A 179 5.72 25.92 -8.74
C ILE A 179 6.75 26.68 -7.91
N ILE A 180 7.28 26.04 -6.87
CA ILE A 180 8.33 26.55 -6.01
C ILE A 180 9.64 25.88 -6.44
N GLU A 181 10.51 26.67 -7.04
CA GLU A 181 11.90 26.30 -7.35
C GLU A 181 12.85 26.97 -6.33
N PRO A 182 14.10 26.50 -6.18
CA PRO A 182 15.03 27.01 -5.15
C PRO A 182 15.19 28.54 -5.15
N ASP A 183 15.17 29.16 -6.33
CA ASP A 183 15.38 30.60 -6.52
C ASP A 183 14.12 31.35 -7.01
N TRP A 184 13.09 30.64 -7.48
CA TRP A 184 11.94 31.24 -8.17
C TRP A 184 10.61 30.64 -7.71
N LEU A 185 9.66 31.51 -7.39
CA LEU A 185 8.24 31.17 -7.25
C LEU A 185 7.56 31.45 -8.59
N SER A 186 7.22 30.39 -9.32
CA SER A 186 6.56 30.48 -10.62
C SER A 186 5.05 30.30 -10.46
N VAL A 187 4.24 31.22 -10.98
CA VAL A 187 2.79 31.09 -11.09
C VAL A 187 2.43 31.08 -12.57
N VAL A 188 1.83 30.01 -13.03
CA VAL A 188 1.40 29.85 -14.43
C VAL A 188 -0.11 29.84 -14.50
N THR A 189 -0.68 30.67 -15.37
CA THR A 189 -2.11 30.73 -15.64
C THR A 189 -2.34 30.48 -17.12
N ALA A 190 -3.38 29.72 -17.46
CA ALA A 190 -3.74 29.43 -18.86
C ALA A 190 -5.26 29.34 -19.02
N HIS A 191 -5.76 29.61 -20.24
CA HIS A 191 -7.19 29.58 -20.52
C HIS A 191 -7.75 28.18 -20.73
N SER A 192 -6.97 27.28 -21.31
CA SER A 192 -7.32 25.87 -21.44
C SER A 192 -6.08 24.99 -21.30
N ALA A 193 -6.31 23.73 -20.99
CA ALA A 193 -5.25 22.73 -20.98
C ALA A 193 -5.72 21.41 -21.59
N ARG A 194 -4.77 20.71 -22.19
CA ARG A 194 -4.97 19.39 -22.77
C ARG A 194 -3.76 18.50 -22.53
N VAL A 195 -3.98 17.20 -22.37
CA VAL A 195 -2.89 16.23 -22.27
C VAL A 195 -2.58 15.70 -23.67
N GLU A 196 -1.40 16.04 -24.18
CA GLU A 196 -0.89 15.49 -25.44
C GLU A 196 0.09 14.35 -25.19
N LYS A 197 -0.16 13.20 -25.84
CA LYS A 197 0.77 12.08 -25.86
C LYS A 197 1.60 12.11 -27.14
N GLN A 198 2.91 12.24 -27.00
CA GLN A 198 3.83 12.20 -28.13
C GLN A 198 4.07 10.76 -28.62
N PRO A 199 4.50 10.57 -29.89
CA PRO A 199 4.77 9.25 -30.47
C PRO A 199 5.86 8.44 -29.73
N ASN A 200 6.77 9.12 -29.04
CA ASN A 200 7.81 8.54 -28.17
C ASN A 200 7.26 8.00 -26.83
N GLY A 201 5.96 8.16 -26.55
CA GLY A 201 5.31 7.76 -25.31
C GLY A 201 5.36 8.81 -24.19
N ASP A 202 6.08 9.91 -24.40
CA ASP A 202 6.11 11.03 -23.45
C ASP A 202 4.76 11.76 -23.45
N ARG A 203 4.37 12.24 -22.27
CA ARG A 203 3.12 12.97 -22.06
C ARG A 203 3.43 14.40 -21.68
N PHE A 204 2.73 15.34 -22.29
CA PHE A 204 2.86 16.77 -22.02
C PHE A 204 1.48 17.32 -21.64
N LEU A 205 1.41 18.04 -20.53
CA LEU A 205 0.29 18.93 -20.25
C LEU A 205 0.53 20.21 -21.04
N VAL A 206 -0.22 20.38 -22.11
CA VAL A 206 -0.14 21.53 -23.01
C VAL A 206 -1.16 22.56 -22.54
N LEU A 207 -0.66 23.72 -22.15
CA LEU A 207 -1.43 24.89 -21.76
C LEU A 207 -1.55 25.81 -22.97
N ASP A 208 -2.77 26.21 -23.32
CA ASP A 208 -3.03 27.15 -24.40
C ASP A 208 -3.39 28.53 -23.83
N GLN A 209 -2.83 29.57 -24.46
CA GLN A 209 -3.04 30.99 -24.18
C GLN A 209 -2.90 31.34 -22.69
N GLY A 210 -1.65 31.49 -22.24
CA GLY A 210 -1.36 31.68 -20.83
C GLY A 210 -0.19 32.62 -20.55
N ARG A 211 0.05 32.82 -19.26
CA ARG A 211 1.11 33.65 -18.71
C ARG A 211 1.84 32.91 -17.62
N ARG A 212 3.16 33.05 -17.58
CA ARG A 212 4.00 32.58 -16.49
C ARG A 212 4.64 33.78 -15.80
N TYR A 213 4.47 33.84 -14.49
CA TYR A 213 5.01 34.85 -13.60
C TYR A 213 6.07 34.20 -12.71
N ASP A 214 7.34 34.51 -12.92
CA ASP A 214 8.42 34.03 -12.06
C ASP A 214 8.85 35.15 -11.12
N LEU A 215 8.70 34.92 -9.83
CA LEU A 215 8.97 35.87 -8.76
C LEU A 215 10.17 35.37 -7.96
N LYS A 216 11.19 36.19 -7.76
CA LYS A 216 12.31 35.84 -6.89
C LYS A 216 12.00 36.28 -5.45
N PRO A 217 11.82 35.36 -4.48
CA PRO A 217 11.46 35.74 -3.11
C PRO A 217 12.48 36.71 -2.50
N GLY A 218 12.01 37.82 -1.91
CA GLY A 218 12.87 38.82 -1.27
C GLY A 218 13.56 39.81 -2.22
N HIS A 219 13.36 39.68 -3.54
CA HIS A 219 13.84 40.63 -4.54
C HIS A 219 12.67 41.23 -5.34
N THR A 220 12.87 42.40 -5.93
CA THR A 220 11.91 43.04 -6.85
C THR A 220 12.03 42.54 -8.30
N GLU A 221 12.94 41.60 -8.54
CA GLU A 221 13.12 40.95 -9.84
C GLU A 221 11.95 39.99 -10.12
N PHE A 222 11.22 40.25 -11.21
CA PHE A 222 10.19 39.34 -11.71
C PHE A 222 10.36 39.13 -13.22
N ARG A 223 9.95 37.96 -13.70
CA ARG A 223 9.89 37.64 -15.13
C ARG A 223 8.45 37.35 -15.50
N LEU A 224 8.05 37.88 -16.65
CA LEU A 224 6.73 37.65 -17.22
C LEU A 224 6.91 37.06 -18.61
N PHE A 225 6.31 35.90 -18.82
CA PHE A 225 6.31 35.21 -20.10
C PHE A 225 4.88 35.01 -20.57
N ASP A 226 4.50 35.71 -21.64
CA ASP A 226 3.27 35.42 -22.39
C ASP A 226 3.55 34.27 -23.37
N PHE A 227 2.71 33.24 -23.37
CA PHE A 227 2.84 32.12 -24.29
C PHE A 227 1.50 31.79 -24.97
N GLN A 228 1.58 31.46 -26.25
CA GLN A 228 0.44 30.90 -26.97
C GLN A 228 0.24 29.42 -26.63
N ARG A 229 1.33 28.67 -26.50
CA ARG A 229 1.31 27.26 -26.11
C ARG A 229 2.51 26.95 -25.23
N TYR A 230 2.28 26.30 -24.11
CA TYR A 230 3.34 25.94 -23.16
C TYR A 230 3.12 24.52 -22.65
N GLY A 231 4.12 23.66 -22.86
CA GLY A 231 4.05 22.25 -22.48
C GLY A 231 4.84 21.98 -21.21
N PHE A 232 4.17 21.53 -20.15
CA PHE A 232 4.85 20.86 -19.04
C PHE A 232 4.98 19.38 -19.38
N ARG A 233 6.21 18.85 -19.37
CA ARG A 233 6.39 17.40 -19.42
C ARG A 233 5.82 16.82 -18.13
N LEU A 234 4.76 16.04 -18.24
CA LEU A 234 4.32 15.18 -17.15
C LEU A 234 5.37 14.08 -17.10
N GLU A 235 6.24 14.12 -16.09
CA GLU A 235 7.12 13.00 -15.81
C GLU A 235 6.25 11.79 -15.50
N SER A 236 5.96 10.99 -16.52
CA SER A 236 5.60 9.61 -16.29
C SER A 236 6.83 9.01 -15.63
N LYS A 237 6.72 8.61 -14.36
CA LYS A 237 7.74 7.77 -13.72
C LYS A 237 7.88 6.49 -14.55
N GLY A 238 8.78 6.55 -15.53
CA GLY A 238 9.02 5.53 -16.53
C GLY A 238 8.02 5.57 -17.68
N SER A 239 8.53 5.75 -18.90
CA SER A 239 7.93 5.24 -20.13
C SER A 239 7.75 3.71 -19.99
N ALA A 240 6.68 3.31 -19.31
CA ALA A 240 6.39 1.95 -18.91
C ALA A 240 5.61 1.20 -20.01
N SER A 241 6.06 1.30 -21.25
CA SER A 241 5.51 0.53 -22.37
C SER A 241 6.08 -0.89 -22.47
N SER A 242 7.10 -1.23 -21.65
CA SER A 242 7.65 -2.59 -21.60
C SER A 242 7.29 -3.32 -20.30
N PRO A 243 6.85 -4.60 -20.36
CA PRO A 243 6.61 -5.43 -19.18
C PRO A 243 7.82 -5.55 -18.26
N GLN A 244 9.03 -5.30 -18.77
CA GLN A 244 10.29 -5.38 -18.03
C GLN A 244 10.48 -4.16 -17.11
N THR A 245 10.24 -2.94 -17.59
CA THR A 245 10.35 -1.72 -16.78
C THR A 245 9.35 -1.66 -15.61
N LEU A 246 8.15 -2.23 -15.79
CA LEU A 246 7.17 -2.38 -14.70
C LEU A 246 7.69 -3.32 -13.60
N ARG A 247 8.32 -4.43 -14.00
CA ARG A 247 8.94 -5.35 -13.05
C ARG A 247 10.04 -4.67 -12.28
N ASP A 248 10.89 -3.87 -12.92
CA ASP A 248 11.98 -3.17 -12.24
C ASP A 248 11.49 -2.12 -11.22
N ILE A 249 10.40 -1.41 -11.49
CA ILE A 249 9.82 -0.43 -10.55
C ILE A 249 9.17 -1.15 -9.36
N VAL A 250 8.39 -2.21 -9.61
CA VAL A 250 7.82 -3.05 -8.55
C VAL A 250 8.93 -3.71 -7.72
N GLU A 251 9.99 -4.18 -8.38
CA GLU A 251 11.16 -4.77 -7.73
C GLU A 251 12.02 -3.73 -7.02
N ARG A 252 11.87 -2.42 -7.22
CA ARG A 252 12.47 -1.42 -6.30
C ARG A 252 11.80 -1.41 -4.93
N GLN A 253 10.53 -1.82 -4.85
CA GLN A 253 9.84 -2.00 -3.58
C GLN A 253 10.35 -3.29 -2.91
N ILE A 254 11.15 -3.14 -1.87
CA ILE A 254 11.85 -4.25 -1.18
C ILE A 254 10.88 -5.32 -0.65
N LYS A 255 9.67 -4.92 -0.26
CA LYS A 255 8.61 -5.83 0.20
C LYS A 255 8.05 -6.74 -0.91
N ALA A 256 8.04 -6.27 -2.16
CA ALA A 256 7.54 -7.01 -3.33
C ALA A 256 8.58 -7.95 -3.94
N ARG A 257 9.86 -7.85 -3.54
CA ARG A 257 10.92 -8.71 -4.07
C ARG A 257 10.72 -10.18 -3.67
N PRO A 258 10.86 -11.13 -4.62
CA PRO A 258 10.98 -12.55 -4.33
C PRO A 258 12.07 -12.83 -3.31
N THR A 259 11.81 -13.75 -2.38
CA THR A 259 12.76 -14.10 -1.32
C THR A 259 14.10 -14.60 -1.87
N LEU A 260 14.09 -15.38 -2.95
CA LEU A 260 15.30 -15.85 -3.64
C LEU A 260 16.19 -14.70 -4.14
N GLN A 261 15.58 -13.63 -4.68
CA GLN A 261 16.34 -12.48 -5.17
C GLN A 261 16.94 -11.65 -4.03
N LEU A 262 16.29 -11.59 -2.87
CA LEU A 262 16.84 -10.91 -1.68
C LEU A 262 18.11 -11.60 -1.18
N PHE A 263 18.23 -12.92 -1.29
CA PHE A 263 19.46 -13.63 -0.92
C PHE A 263 20.63 -13.35 -1.88
N ALA A 264 20.33 -13.03 -3.14
CA ALA A 264 21.34 -12.63 -4.12
C ALA A 264 21.78 -11.17 -3.96
N ASP A 265 20.92 -10.31 -3.38
CA ASP A 265 21.20 -8.91 -3.13
C ASP A 265 21.93 -8.73 -1.79
N ASN A 266 23.20 -8.31 -1.84
CA ASN A 266 24.06 -8.21 -0.66
C ASN A 266 23.90 -6.88 0.11
N THR A 267 22.84 -6.11 -0.15
CA THR A 267 22.59 -4.83 0.54
C THR A 267 22.06 -5.02 1.95
N ASN A 268 22.34 -4.05 2.84
CA ASN A 268 21.86 -4.06 4.22
C ASN A 268 20.32 -4.07 4.30
N VAL A 269 19.64 -3.45 3.33
CA VAL A 269 18.17 -3.40 3.30
C VAL A 269 17.57 -4.72 2.83
N ALA A 270 18.24 -5.47 1.95
CA ALA A 270 17.82 -6.82 1.59
C ALA A 270 17.97 -7.77 2.79
N ARG A 271 19.08 -7.68 3.52
CA ARG A 271 19.33 -8.48 4.74
C ARG A 271 18.30 -8.20 5.84
N SER A 272 17.97 -6.93 6.09
CA SER A 272 16.94 -6.59 7.08
C SER A 272 15.56 -7.14 6.70
N GLN A 273 15.23 -7.14 5.41
CA GLN A 273 13.98 -7.72 4.92
C GLN A 273 13.94 -9.24 5.06
N ILE A 274 15.06 -9.94 4.85
CA ILE A 274 15.16 -11.39 5.09
C ILE A 274 14.96 -11.68 6.58
N MET A 275 15.64 -10.94 7.46
CA MET A 275 15.45 -11.08 8.90
C MET A 275 14.01 -10.85 9.31
N TRP A 276 13.35 -9.82 8.76
CA TRP A 276 11.93 -9.57 9.02
C TRP A 276 11.01 -10.69 8.53
N ARG A 277 11.35 -11.38 7.44
CA ARG A 277 10.56 -12.51 6.93
C ARG A 277 10.75 -13.81 7.72
N LEU A 278 11.88 -13.95 8.42
CA LEU A 278 12.23 -15.13 9.20
C LEU A 278 11.92 -15.01 10.69
N ALA A 279 11.86 -13.78 11.22
CA ALA A 279 11.49 -13.48 12.61
C ALA A 279 10.00 -13.76 12.87
#